data_AF-A0A7E4ZUF4-F1
#
_entry.id   AF-A0A7E4ZUF4-F1
#
_cell.length_a   1.000
_cell.length_b   1.000
_cell.length_c   1.000
_cell.angle_alpha   90.00
_cell.angle_beta   90.00
_cell.angle_gamma   90.00
#
_symmetry.space_group_name_H-M   'P 1'
#
loop_
_entity.id
_entity.type
_entity.pdbx_description
1 polymer ?
#
loop_
_entity_poly.entity_id
_entity_poly.type
_entity_poly.pdbx_seq_one_letter_code
_entity_poly.pdbx_strand_id
1 'polypeptide(L)'
;MSTVVAAIMCYLHNETEFIKANRSLTEDMYENRFCKSQNEASTIESVLSKNKANINQWKLLAVVRDPVERFLSGFVDKCLLEQKRSNLPSRCYGCKNNMTCFLEKQLLRAHQKALGKKVSVTYEDVHFLPQNWHCKFNAYFGRYNVIKYRSEPGKGQKQMVDDIVRVLQKANVSKSVSQFIVDELSSVRKTKHATSSSPERAYYGDALRSNPYAMKLLVRLFYFDFILFGFPLPEVEPN
;
A
#
# COMPACT_ATOMS: atom_id res chain seq x y z
N MET A 1 5.71 3.36 -0.04
CA MET A 1 4.70 4.43 -0.25
C MET A 1 3.99 4.16 -1.57
N SER A 2 2.67 4.37 -1.66
CA SER A 2 1.94 4.25 -2.93
C SER A 2 2.33 5.38 -3.88
N THR A 3 2.77 5.06 -5.10
CA THR A 3 3.14 6.07 -6.10
C THR A 3 1.93 6.83 -6.62
N VAL A 4 0.79 6.16 -6.78
CA VAL A 4 -0.47 6.79 -7.21
C VAL A 4 -0.96 7.82 -6.20
N VAL A 5 -0.96 7.50 -4.91
CA VAL A 5 -1.37 8.47 -3.87
C VAL A 5 -0.37 9.65 -3.81
N ALA A 6 0.92 9.38 -3.98
CA ALA A 6 1.92 10.43 -4.07
C ALA A 6 1.71 11.34 -5.30
N ALA A 7 1.35 10.76 -6.45
CA ALA A 7 1.04 11.50 -7.67
C ALA A 7 -0.23 12.35 -7.51
N ILE A 8 -1.27 11.84 -6.85
CA ILE A 8 -2.47 12.63 -6.51
C ILE A 8 -2.07 13.82 -5.64
N MET A 9 -1.30 13.62 -4.58
CA MET A 9 -0.86 14.72 -3.70
C MET A 9 0.09 15.70 -4.41
N CYS A 10 0.82 15.23 -5.42
CA CYS A 10 1.66 16.06 -6.27
C CYS A 10 0.82 16.95 -7.20
N TYR A 11 -0.17 16.35 -7.87
CA TYR A 11 -1.13 17.07 -8.71
C TYR A 11 -1.88 18.14 -7.91
N LEU A 12 -2.38 17.81 -6.71
CA LEU A 12 -3.06 18.76 -5.82
C LEU A 12 -2.14 19.86 -5.29
N HIS A 13 -0.82 19.64 -5.27
CA HIS A 13 0.14 20.65 -4.83
C HIS A 13 0.43 21.68 -5.93
N ASN A 14 0.50 21.26 -7.19
CA ASN A 14 0.75 22.13 -8.32
C ASN A 14 0.12 21.58 -9.62
N GLU A 15 -1.17 21.87 -9.78
CA GLU A 15 -2.00 21.37 -10.88
C GLU A 15 -1.46 21.82 -12.25
N THR A 16 -1.11 23.11 -12.36
CA THR A 16 -0.66 23.74 -13.61
C THR A 16 0.61 23.10 -14.14
N GLU A 17 1.65 22.96 -13.31
CA GLU A 17 2.91 22.37 -13.75
C GLU A 17 2.79 20.87 -13.96
N PHE A 18 1.96 20.16 -13.18
CA PHE A 18 1.72 18.72 -13.38
C PHE A 18 1.09 18.46 -14.76
N ILE A 19 0.06 19.23 -15.13
CA ILE A 19 -0.61 19.12 -16.44
C ILE A 19 0.33 19.56 -17.56
N LYS A 20 1.02 20.70 -17.42
CA LYS A 20 1.95 21.23 -18.43
C LYS A 20 3.11 20.26 -18.72
N ALA A 21 3.58 19.54 -17.71
CA ALA A 21 4.60 18.50 -17.85
C ALA A 21 4.06 17.17 -18.39
N ASN A 22 2.78 17.11 -18.80
CA ASN A 22 2.11 15.93 -19.34
C ASN A 22 2.28 14.68 -18.45
N ARG A 23 2.14 14.87 -17.13
CA ARG A 23 2.27 13.79 -16.14
C ARG A 23 0.96 13.03 -15.98
N SER A 24 1.06 11.74 -15.68
CA SER A 24 -0.08 10.87 -15.35
C SER A 24 0.00 10.38 -13.90
N LEU A 25 -1.15 10.22 -13.25
CA LEU A 25 -1.26 9.69 -11.89
C LEU A 25 -0.91 8.19 -11.79
N THR A 26 -1.00 7.46 -12.91
CA THR A 26 -0.77 6.01 -12.96
C THR A 26 0.61 5.62 -13.49
N GLU A 27 1.29 6.55 -14.16
CA GLU A 27 2.61 6.34 -14.78
C GLU A 27 3.76 6.98 -13.99
N ASP A 28 3.48 7.79 -12.96
CA ASP A 28 4.52 8.39 -12.10
C ASP A 28 5.26 7.29 -11.31
N MET A 29 6.46 6.94 -11.78
CA MET A 29 7.30 5.90 -11.19
C MET A 29 8.10 6.43 -10.00
N TYR A 30 8.45 5.55 -9.05
CA TYR A 30 9.14 5.94 -7.82
C TYR A 30 10.47 6.67 -8.07
N GLU A 31 11.20 6.29 -9.11
CA GLU A 31 12.49 6.87 -9.50
C GLU A 31 12.35 8.29 -10.06
N ASN A 32 11.24 8.56 -10.77
CA ASN A 32 11.04 9.77 -11.58
C ASN A 32 9.87 10.63 -11.08
N ARG A 33 9.52 10.52 -9.78
CA ARG A 33 8.38 11.23 -9.18
C ARG A 33 8.50 12.73 -9.35
N PHE A 34 7.47 13.34 -9.92
CA PHE A 34 7.49 14.77 -10.28
C PHE A 34 7.70 15.69 -9.07
N CYS A 35 6.96 15.48 -7.98
CA CYS A 35 7.06 16.29 -6.77
C CYS A 35 7.98 15.69 -5.70
N LYS A 36 8.96 14.86 -6.08
CA LYS A 36 9.86 14.21 -5.13
C LYS A 36 10.46 15.27 -4.19
N SER A 37 10.30 15.04 -2.89
CA SER A 37 10.79 15.93 -1.81
C SER A 37 10.15 17.32 -1.73
N GLN A 38 9.13 17.65 -2.52
CA GLN A 38 8.46 18.96 -2.47
C GLN A 38 7.25 18.95 -1.52
N ASN A 39 6.37 17.95 -1.65
CA ASN A 39 5.15 17.78 -0.85
C ASN A 39 5.15 16.43 -0.11
N GLU A 40 6.27 16.10 0.53
CA GLU A 40 6.47 14.82 1.21
C GLU A 40 7.05 15.03 2.61
N ALA A 41 6.64 14.20 3.56
CA ALA A 41 7.17 14.18 4.91
C ALA A 41 7.17 12.74 5.45
N SER A 42 8.08 12.47 6.38
CA SER A 42 8.20 11.16 7.03
C SER A 42 7.29 10.99 8.25
N THR A 43 6.81 12.09 8.83
CA THR A 43 5.92 12.08 10.01
C THR A 43 4.81 13.12 9.89
N ILE A 44 3.69 12.84 10.53
CA ILE A 44 2.56 13.78 10.63
C ILE A 44 3.00 15.03 11.39
N GLU A 45 3.78 14.88 12.45
CA GLU A 45 4.25 16.00 13.28
C GLU A 45 5.11 16.97 12.47
N SER A 46 5.96 16.45 11.57
CA SER A 46 6.75 17.28 10.66
C SER A 46 5.86 18.12 9.74
N VAL A 47 4.78 17.53 9.20
CA VAL A 47 3.80 18.25 8.38
C VAL A 47 3.11 19.34 9.19
N LEU A 48 2.61 19.03 10.39
CA LEU A 48 1.91 19.98 11.24
C LEU A 48 2.80 21.15 11.67
N SER A 49 4.03 20.84 12.09
CA SER A 49 5.01 21.84 12.51
C SER A 49 5.39 22.76 11.35
N LYS A 50 5.69 22.20 10.17
CA LYS A 50 6.05 22.99 8.98
C LYS A 50 4.93 23.95 8.57
N ASN A 51 3.68 23.53 8.72
CA ASN A 51 2.51 24.32 8.32
C ASN A 51 1.88 25.14 9.45
N LYS A 52 2.47 25.12 10.67
CA LYS A 52 1.90 25.75 11.88
C LYS A 52 0.41 25.41 12.08
N ALA A 53 0.06 24.16 11.78
CA ALA A 53 -1.33 23.73 11.70
C ALA A 53 -1.69 22.74 12.80
N ASN A 54 -2.97 22.73 13.19
CA ASN A 54 -3.52 21.69 14.04
C ASN A 54 -4.04 20.55 13.16
N ILE A 55 -3.81 19.31 13.58
CA ILE A 55 -4.28 18.12 12.87
C ILE A 55 -5.81 18.12 12.64
N ASN A 56 -6.61 18.84 13.44
CA ASN A 56 -8.06 19.00 13.26
C ASN A 56 -8.45 19.76 11.98
N GLN A 57 -7.54 20.56 11.44
CA GLN A 57 -7.74 21.29 10.18
C GLN A 57 -7.49 20.39 8.95
N TRP A 58 -6.86 19.24 9.14
CA TRP A 58 -6.45 18.35 8.06
C TRP A 58 -7.45 17.20 7.86
N LYS A 59 -7.65 16.82 6.60
CA LYS A 59 -8.35 15.58 6.23
C LYS A 59 -7.31 14.50 5.97
N LEU A 60 -7.28 13.51 6.85
CA LEU A 60 -6.37 12.38 6.70
C LEU A 60 -7.02 11.29 5.85
N LEU A 61 -6.24 10.75 4.92
CA LEU A 61 -6.64 9.69 4.03
C LEU A 61 -5.60 8.57 4.11
N ALA A 62 -6.07 7.32 4.16
CA ALA A 62 -5.21 6.17 3.99
C ALA A 62 -5.87 5.12 3.10
N VAL A 63 -5.14 4.65 2.09
CA VAL A 63 -5.58 3.54 1.24
C VAL A 63 -5.02 2.25 1.81
N VAL A 64 -5.90 1.36 2.24
CA VAL A 64 -5.56 0.07 2.88
C VAL A 64 -5.92 -1.09 1.97
N ARG A 65 -5.15 -2.17 2.02
CA ARG A 65 -5.37 -3.33 1.15
C ARG A 65 -5.67 -4.57 2.00
N ASP A 66 -6.48 -5.45 1.43
CA ASP A 66 -6.70 -6.78 2.01
C ASP A 66 -5.35 -7.46 2.28
N PRO A 67 -5.09 -8.00 3.49
CA PRO A 67 -3.76 -8.48 3.83
C PRO A 67 -3.27 -9.65 2.98
N VAL A 68 -4.16 -10.56 2.56
CA VAL A 68 -3.81 -11.66 1.65
C VAL A 68 -3.40 -11.10 0.30
N GLU A 69 -4.21 -10.19 -0.24
CA GLU A 69 -3.94 -9.54 -1.52
C GLU A 69 -2.65 -8.71 -1.49
N ARG A 70 -2.39 -8.02 -0.38
CA ARG A 70 -1.18 -7.22 -0.18
C ARG A 70 0.05 -8.11 -0.14
N PHE A 71 0.03 -9.19 0.65
CA PHE A 71 1.13 -10.14 0.73
C PHE A 71 1.45 -10.74 -0.63
N LEU A 72 0.44 -11.30 -1.33
CA LEU A 72 0.64 -11.97 -2.61
C LEU A 72 1.16 -11.00 -3.68
N SER A 73 0.61 -9.79 -3.74
CA SER A 73 1.11 -8.75 -4.65
C SER A 73 2.55 -8.37 -4.37
N GLY A 74 2.92 -8.21 -3.09
CA GLY A 74 4.29 -7.91 -2.68
C GLY A 74 5.23 -9.07 -3.00
N PHE A 75 4.83 -10.30 -2.71
CA PHE A 75 5.66 -11.49 -2.91
C PHE A 75 5.94 -11.71 -4.40
N VAL A 76 4.90 -11.63 -5.25
CA VAL A 76 5.06 -11.78 -6.69
C VAL A 76 5.96 -10.68 -7.27
N ASP A 77 5.70 -9.41 -6.96
CA ASP A 77 6.51 -8.30 -7.50
C ASP A 77 7.95 -8.32 -6.96
N LYS A 78 8.10 -8.33 -5.63
CA LYS A 78 9.39 -8.11 -4.96
C LYS A 78 10.26 -9.36 -4.83
N CYS A 79 9.65 -10.54 -4.66
CA CYS A 79 10.39 -11.79 -4.48
C CYS A 79 10.53 -12.59 -5.76
N LEU A 80 9.58 -12.52 -6.69
CA LEU A 80 9.64 -13.34 -7.90
C LEU A 80 10.09 -12.54 -9.12
N LEU A 81 9.39 -11.46 -9.43
CA LEU A 81 9.65 -10.69 -10.66
C LEU A 81 10.91 -9.85 -10.55
N GLU A 82 11.10 -9.12 -9.45
CA GLU A 82 12.33 -8.34 -9.22
C GLU A 82 13.56 -9.24 -9.05
N GLN A 83 13.45 -10.36 -8.33
CA GLN A 83 14.59 -11.26 -8.15
C GLN A 83 15.09 -11.81 -9.50
N LYS A 84 14.19 -12.16 -10.42
CA LYS A 84 14.53 -12.57 -11.79
C LYS A 84 15.28 -11.49 -12.57
N ARG A 85 15.01 -10.19 -12.30
CA ARG A 85 15.64 -9.05 -12.99
C ARG A 85 16.98 -8.64 -12.37
N SER A 86 17.10 -8.73 -11.05
CA SER A 86 18.21 -8.11 -10.30
C SER A 86 19.27 -9.09 -9.83
N ASN A 87 19.05 -10.41 -9.96
CA ASN A 87 19.93 -11.49 -9.49
C ASN A 87 20.50 -11.26 -8.07
N LEU A 88 19.62 -10.87 -7.13
CA LEU A 88 19.98 -10.63 -5.73
C LEU A 88 19.66 -11.89 -4.90
N PRO A 89 20.63 -12.81 -4.66
CA PRO A 89 20.35 -14.11 -4.05
C PRO A 89 19.86 -14.04 -2.59
N SER A 90 20.15 -12.93 -1.89
CA SER A 90 19.72 -12.70 -0.51
C SER A 90 18.33 -12.04 -0.38
N ARG A 91 17.72 -11.58 -1.48
CA ARG A 91 16.37 -10.98 -1.47
C ARG A 91 15.37 -12.00 -0.93
N CYS A 92 14.37 -11.52 -0.20
CA CYS A 92 13.31 -12.36 0.36
C CYS A 92 13.87 -13.48 1.26
N TYR A 93 14.90 -13.12 2.03
CA TYR A 93 15.55 -13.96 3.03
C TYR A 93 16.20 -15.23 2.46
N GLY A 94 16.48 -15.27 1.17
CA GLY A 94 16.98 -16.46 0.48
C GLY A 94 15.93 -17.56 0.31
N CYS A 95 14.66 -17.30 0.62
CA CYS A 95 13.56 -18.26 0.48
C CYS A 95 13.13 -18.52 -0.98
N LYS A 96 13.66 -17.73 -1.93
CA LYS A 96 13.30 -17.80 -3.36
C LYS A 96 11.78 -17.71 -3.54
N ASN A 97 11.16 -18.76 -4.05
CA ASN A 97 9.72 -18.86 -4.30
C ASN A 97 8.92 -19.54 -3.17
N ASN A 98 9.55 -19.92 -2.06
CA ASN A 98 8.85 -20.57 -0.96
C ASN A 98 8.18 -19.54 -0.04
N MET A 99 6.85 -19.39 -0.17
CA MET A 99 6.05 -18.47 0.66
C MET A 99 6.10 -18.81 2.15
N THR A 100 6.07 -20.10 2.51
CA THR A 100 6.10 -20.52 3.91
C THR A 100 7.40 -20.10 4.59
N CYS A 101 8.53 -20.41 3.96
CA CYS A 101 9.85 -19.95 4.43
C CYS A 101 9.88 -18.43 4.63
N PHE A 102 9.37 -17.68 3.64
CA PHE A 102 9.33 -16.22 3.72
C PHE A 102 8.49 -15.75 4.91
N LEU A 103 7.28 -16.28 5.06
CA LEU A 103 6.35 -15.91 6.12
C LEU A 103 6.90 -16.22 7.52
N GLU A 104 7.58 -17.36 7.71
CA GLU A 104 8.25 -17.68 8.97
C GLU A 104 9.32 -16.66 9.34
N LYS A 105 10.18 -16.31 8.38
CA LYS A 105 11.25 -15.32 8.58
C LYS A 105 10.69 -13.92 8.82
N GLN A 106 9.68 -13.51 8.04
CA GLN A 106 9.03 -12.20 8.20
C GLN A 106 8.31 -12.08 9.54
N LEU A 107 7.60 -13.12 9.98
CA LEU A 107 6.90 -13.15 11.26
C LEU A 107 7.89 -13.08 12.43
N LEU A 108 9.00 -13.83 12.37
CA LEU A 108 10.06 -13.74 13.37
C LEU A 108 10.62 -12.31 13.46
N ARG A 109 10.89 -11.66 12.32
CA ARG A 109 11.37 -10.28 12.28
C ARG A 109 10.36 -9.28 12.83
N ALA A 110 9.08 -9.42 12.47
CA ALA A 110 8.01 -8.61 13.02
C ALA A 110 7.97 -8.75 14.54
N HIS A 111 7.99 -9.99 15.06
CA HIS A 111 8.02 -10.24 16.51
C HIS A 111 9.23 -9.58 17.19
N GLN A 112 10.43 -9.70 16.63
CA GLN A 112 11.63 -9.05 17.16
C GLN A 112 11.48 -7.53 17.23
N LYS A 113 10.93 -6.90 16.18
CA LYS A 113 10.67 -5.45 16.16
C LYS A 113 9.59 -5.03 17.16
N ALA A 114 8.52 -5.81 17.29
CA ALA A 114 7.46 -5.55 18.26
C ALA A 114 7.97 -5.58 19.71
N LEU A 115 8.97 -6.43 20.00
CA LEU A 115 9.67 -6.48 21.28
C LEU A 115 10.71 -5.36 21.47
N GLY A 116 10.83 -4.41 20.55
CA GLY A 116 11.80 -3.32 20.63
C GLY A 116 13.26 -3.73 20.40
N LYS A 117 13.52 -4.94 19.85
CA LYS A 117 14.90 -5.34 19.53
C LYS A 117 15.46 -4.44 18.43
N LYS A 118 16.72 -4.02 18.58
CA LYS A 118 17.45 -3.18 17.62
C LYS A 118 17.88 -3.97 16.38
N VAL A 119 16.91 -4.41 15.58
CA VAL A 119 17.14 -5.04 14.27
C VAL A 119 17.01 -4.01 13.16
N SER A 120 17.99 -3.98 12.25
CA SER A 120 17.98 -3.07 11.10
C SER A 120 16.72 -3.27 10.25
N VAL A 121 16.24 -2.19 9.65
CA VAL A 121 15.12 -2.24 8.68
C VAL A 121 15.67 -2.79 7.37
N THR A 122 15.06 -3.87 6.86
CA THR A 122 15.40 -4.43 5.55
C THR A 122 14.42 -3.96 4.49
N TYR A 123 14.76 -4.22 3.23
CA TYR A 123 13.84 -3.97 2.11
C TYR A 123 12.52 -4.74 2.27
N GLU A 124 12.61 -5.99 2.69
CA GLU A 124 11.45 -6.84 2.95
C GLU A 124 10.59 -6.24 4.07
N ASP A 125 11.19 -5.71 5.14
CA ASP A 125 10.41 -5.06 6.21
C ASP A 125 9.56 -3.90 5.68
N VAL A 126 10.12 -3.06 4.80
CA VAL A 126 9.40 -1.91 4.20
C VAL A 126 8.20 -2.34 3.36
N HIS A 127 8.25 -3.53 2.76
CA HIS A 127 7.20 -4.03 1.86
C HIS A 127 6.19 -4.97 2.53
N PHE A 128 6.62 -5.71 3.56
CA PHE A 128 5.87 -6.85 4.10
C PHE A 128 5.53 -6.73 5.60
N LEU A 129 6.01 -5.71 6.31
CA LEU A 129 5.46 -5.43 7.65
C LEU A 129 3.99 -5.00 7.57
N PRO A 130 3.20 -5.21 8.64
CA PRO A 130 1.78 -4.87 8.67
C PRO A 130 1.53 -3.41 8.31
N GLN A 131 0.47 -3.17 7.53
CA GLN A 131 0.14 -1.83 7.07
C GLN A 131 -0.24 -0.91 8.25
N ASN A 132 -0.83 -1.47 9.31
CA ASN A 132 -1.18 -0.74 10.52
C ASN A 132 0.04 -0.22 11.32
N TRP A 133 1.25 -0.69 11.02
CA TRP A 133 2.49 -0.19 11.62
C TRP A 133 2.99 1.10 10.97
N HIS A 134 2.39 1.50 9.86
CA HIS A 134 2.68 2.75 9.17
C HIS A 134 1.62 3.81 9.49
N CYS A 135 1.82 5.04 8.99
CA CYS A 135 0.87 6.15 9.09
C CYS A 135 0.49 6.56 10.53
N LYS A 136 1.21 6.09 11.56
CA LYS A 136 0.93 6.38 12.97
C LYS A 136 -0.53 6.12 13.36
N PHE A 137 -1.09 5.03 12.82
CA PHE A 137 -2.48 4.64 13.09
C PHE A 137 -2.76 4.45 14.58
N ASN A 138 -1.78 3.97 15.36
CA ASN A 138 -1.93 3.85 16.82
C ASN A 138 -2.36 5.15 17.52
N ALA A 139 -2.02 6.33 16.98
CA ALA A 139 -2.42 7.62 17.54
C ALA A 139 -3.58 8.27 16.79
N TYR A 140 -3.70 8.03 15.48
CA TYR A 140 -4.59 8.81 14.61
C TYR A 140 -5.63 7.99 13.84
N PHE A 141 -5.76 6.68 14.08
CA PHE A 141 -6.64 5.80 13.30
C PHE A 141 -8.07 6.34 13.16
N GLY A 142 -8.71 6.75 14.26
CA GLY A 142 -10.07 7.31 14.25
C GLY A 142 -10.25 8.62 13.47
N ARG A 143 -9.15 9.20 12.97
CA ARG A 143 -9.15 10.43 12.18
C ARG A 143 -8.91 10.20 10.69
N TYR A 144 -8.50 8.99 10.31
CA TYR A 144 -8.30 8.62 8.92
C TYR A 144 -9.63 8.30 8.24
N ASN A 145 -9.78 8.82 7.02
CA ASN A 145 -10.70 8.24 6.05
C ASN A 145 -9.99 7.04 5.45
N VAL A 146 -10.36 5.84 5.91
CA VAL A 146 -9.77 4.58 5.46
C VAL A 146 -10.49 4.11 4.19
N ILE A 147 -9.74 4.00 3.09
CA ILE A 147 -10.26 3.57 1.78
C ILE A 147 -9.70 2.20 1.44
N LYS A 148 -10.57 1.25 1.09
CA LYS A 148 -10.16 -0.10 0.71
C LYS A 148 -9.72 -0.12 -0.76
N TYR A 149 -8.49 -0.56 -0.99
CA TYR A 149 -7.93 -0.73 -2.33
C TYR A 149 -8.66 -1.85 -3.10
N ARG A 150 -8.99 -1.56 -4.35
CA ARG A 150 -9.64 -2.47 -5.30
C ARG A 150 -9.07 -2.20 -6.70
N SER A 151 -8.19 -3.10 -7.18
CA SER A 151 -7.54 -2.97 -8.48
C SER A 151 -8.34 -3.55 -9.65
N GLU A 152 -9.29 -4.43 -9.36
CA GLU A 152 -10.05 -5.10 -10.41
C GLU A 152 -11.11 -4.17 -11.00
N PRO A 153 -11.19 -4.07 -12.35
CA PRO A 153 -12.21 -3.28 -13.01
C PRO A 153 -13.61 -3.63 -12.54
N GLY A 154 -14.45 -2.61 -12.39
CA GLY A 154 -15.85 -2.77 -12.01
C GLY A 154 -16.21 -2.04 -10.72
N LYS A 155 -17.22 -2.55 -10.01
CA LYS A 155 -17.85 -1.85 -8.88
C LYS A 155 -16.87 -1.51 -7.76
N GLY A 156 -15.92 -2.40 -7.47
CA GLY A 156 -14.93 -2.20 -6.41
C GLY A 156 -13.97 -1.04 -6.71
N GLN A 157 -13.38 -1.00 -7.91
CA GLN A 157 -12.51 0.11 -8.33
C GLN A 157 -13.28 1.44 -8.32
N LYS A 158 -14.50 1.45 -8.89
CA LYS A 158 -15.35 2.64 -8.89
C LYS A 158 -15.62 3.14 -7.47
N GLN A 159 -15.97 2.25 -6.54
CA GLN A 159 -16.19 2.61 -5.13
C GLN A 159 -14.94 3.22 -4.49
N MET A 160 -13.76 2.65 -4.73
CA MET A 160 -12.49 3.20 -4.23
C MET A 160 -12.25 4.62 -4.75
N VAL A 161 -12.48 4.86 -6.04
CA VAL A 161 -12.33 6.19 -6.65
C VAL A 161 -13.36 7.18 -6.08
N ASP A 162 -14.63 6.77 -5.97
CA ASP A 162 -15.70 7.57 -5.40
C ASP A 162 -15.40 7.97 -3.93
N ASP A 163 -14.84 7.05 -3.14
CA ASP A 163 -14.44 7.30 -1.76
C ASP A 163 -13.27 8.30 -1.68
N ILE A 164 -12.29 8.23 -2.61
CA ILE A 164 -11.18 9.20 -2.69
C ILE A 164 -11.75 10.59 -2.98
N VAL A 165 -12.59 10.71 -4.01
CA VAL A 165 -13.22 11.98 -4.40
C VAL A 165 -14.04 12.58 -3.26
N ARG A 166 -14.78 11.75 -2.52
CA ARG A 166 -15.55 12.21 -1.36
C ARG A 166 -14.66 12.86 -0.30
N VAL A 167 -13.46 12.30 -0.06
CA VAL A 167 -12.51 12.89 0.89
C VAL A 167 -11.93 14.20 0.36
N LEU A 168 -11.60 14.27 -0.93
CA LEU A 168 -11.09 15.48 -1.58
C LEU A 168 -12.12 16.61 -1.56
N GLN A 169 -13.38 16.32 -1.85
CA GLN A 169 -14.47 17.30 -1.77
C GLN A 169 -14.68 17.83 -0.35
N LYS A 170 -14.59 16.96 0.68
CA LYS A 170 -14.61 17.37 2.09
C LYS A 170 -13.38 18.21 2.49
N ALA A 171 -12.32 18.20 1.69
CA ALA A 171 -11.15 19.06 1.81
C ALA A 171 -11.23 20.31 0.91
N ASN A 172 -12.40 20.60 0.34
CA ASN A 172 -12.66 21.73 -0.55
C ASN A 172 -11.87 21.70 -1.88
N VAL A 173 -11.46 20.52 -2.35
CA VAL A 173 -10.90 20.36 -3.70
C VAL A 173 -12.02 20.59 -4.73
N SER A 174 -11.73 21.36 -5.78
CA SER A 174 -12.71 21.72 -6.80
C SER A 174 -13.20 20.50 -7.60
N LYS A 175 -14.37 20.63 -8.22
CA LYS A 175 -14.97 19.54 -9.02
C LYS A 175 -14.12 19.20 -10.24
N SER A 176 -13.55 20.19 -10.93
CA SER A 176 -12.70 19.96 -12.11
C SER A 176 -11.44 19.17 -11.77
N VAL A 177 -10.79 19.53 -10.65
CA VAL A 177 -9.59 18.85 -10.15
C VAL A 177 -9.92 17.42 -9.71
N SER A 178 -11.04 17.25 -9.02
CA SER A 178 -11.53 15.92 -8.64
C SER A 178 -11.85 15.06 -9.87
N GLN A 179 -12.41 15.65 -10.93
CA GLN A 179 -12.76 14.94 -12.16
C GLN A 179 -11.51 14.44 -12.89
N PHE A 180 -10.45 15.24 -12.96
CA PHE A 180 -9.16 14.78 -13.52
C PHE A 180 -8.65 13.51 -12.82
N ILE A 181 -8.74 13.47 -11.48
CA ILE A 181 -8.35 12.30 -10.69
C ILE A 181 -9.25 11.09 -11.01
N VAL A 182 -10.56 11.30 -11.16
CA VAL A 182 -11.50 10.23 -11.56
C VAL A 182 -11.09 9.65 -12.91
N ASP A 183 -10.84 10.51 -13.90
CA ASP A 183 -10.56 10.09 -15.27
C ASP A 183 -9.25 9.28 -15.34
N GLU A 184 -8.20 9.75 -14.66
CA GLU A 184 -6.91 9.06 -14.57
C GLU A 184 -7.00 7.70 -13.85
N LEU A 185 -7.70 7.63 -12.70
CA LEU A 185 -7.82 6.40 -11.90
C LEU A 185 -8.81 5.39 -12.48
N SER A 186 -9.78 5.86 -13.27
CA SER A 186 -10.77 5.03 -13.97
C SER A 186 -10.29 4.60 -15.36
N SER A 187 -9.16 5.14 -15.82
CA SER A 187 -8.56 4.76 -17.09
C SER A 187 -8.18 3.26 -17.08
N VAL A 188 -8.16 2.66 -18.27
CA VAL A 188 -7.76 1.25 -18.46
C VAL A 188 -6.28 1.02 -18.11
N ARG A 189 -5.49 2.09 -17.93
CA ARG A 189 -4.05 2.00 -17.70
C ARG A 189 -3.76 1.55 -16.26
N LYS A 190 -3.20 0.35 -16.13
CA LYS A 190 -2.69 -0.18 -14.86
C LYS A 190 -1.29 0.35 -14.60
N THR A 191 -0.95 0.55 -13.32
CA THR A 191 0.43 0.84 -12.90
C THR A 191 1.38 -0.28 -13.36
N LYS A 192 2.62 0.05 -13.72
CA LYS A 192 3.65 -0.92 -14.18
C LYS A 192 3.88 -2.13 -13.26
N HIS A 193 3.60 -2.00 -11.96
CA HIS A 193 3.74 -3.05 -10.93
C HIS A 193 2.44 -3.80 -10.62
N ALA A 194 1.38 -3.60 -11.40
CA ALA A 194 0.13 -4.31 -11.19
C ALA A 194 0.31 -5.80 -11.47
N THR A 195 0.25 -6.62 -10.42
CA THR A 195 0.33 -8.08 -10.50
C THR A 195 -1.03 -8.76 -10.51
N SER A 196 -2.12 -8.00 -10.38
CA SER A 196 -3.44 -8.56 -10.07
C SER A 196 -3.99 -9.52 -11.15
N SER A 197 -3.53 -9.38 -12.39
CA SER A 197 -3.92 -10.24 -13.52
C SER A 197 -2.80 -11.17 -14.02
N SER A 198 -1.71 -11.37 -13.27
CA SER A 198 -0.61 -12.25 -13.72
C SER A 198 -0.90 -13.73 -13.43
N PRO A 199 -0.45 -14.69 -14.27
CA PRO A 199 -0.59 -16.12 -13.99
C PRO A 199 0.08 -16.54 -12.69
N GLU A 200 1.23 -15.93 -12.35
CA GLU A 200 1.90 -16.15 -11.06
C GLU A 200 0.98 -15.76 -9.90
N ARG A 201 0.25 -14.64 -10.03
CA ARG A 201 -0.64 -14.18 -8.97
C ARG A 201 -1.75 -15.17 -8.66
N ALA A 202 -2.32 -15.80 -9.69
CA ALA A 202 -3.31 -16.87 -9.52
C ALA A 202 -2.68 -18.10 -8.84
N TYR A 203 -1.57 -18.60 -9.41
CA TYR A 203 -0.86 -19.78 -8.90
C TYR A 203 -0.45 -19.66 -7.43
N TYR A 204 0.20 -18.56 -7.03
CA TYR A 204 0.59 -18.35 -5.62
C TYR A 204 -0.61 -18.06 -4.72
N GLY A 205 -1.70 -17.52 -5.27
CA GLY A 205 -2.96 -17.37 -4.55
C GLY A 205 -3.54 -18.72 -4.14
N ASP A 206 -3.63 -19.65 -5.09
CA ASP A 206 -4.14 -21.00 -4.84
C ASP A 206 -3.20 -21.78 -3.92
N ALA A 207 -1.88 -21.70 -4.16
CA ALA A 207 -0.88 -22.35 -3.32
C ALA A 207 -0.92 -21.87 -1.86
N LEU A 208 -1.20 -20.59 -1.62
CA LEU A 208 -1.34 -20.06 -0.27
C LEU A 208 -2.64 -20.51 0.39
N ARG A 209 -3.78 -20.49 -0.32
CA ARG A 209 -5.08 -20.92 0.21
C ARG A 209 -5.10 -22.40 0.53
N SER A 210 -4.41 -23.22 -0.27
CA SER A 210 -4.28 -24.66 -0.06
C SER A 210 -3.24 -25.05 0.99
N ASN A 211 -2.56 -24.08 1.63
CA ASN A 211 -1.57 -24.33 2.67
C ASN A 211 -2.01 -23.71 4.01
N PRO A 212 -2.69 -24.48 4.88
CA PRO A 212 -3.22 -23.97 6.15
C PRO A 212 -2.14 -23.36 7.07
N TYR A 213 -0.94 -23.95 7.07
CA TYR A 213 0.16 -23.46 7.88
C TYR A 213 0.67 -22.09 7.39
N ALA A 214 0.89 -21.94 6.08
CA ALA A 214 1.26 -20.65 5.49
C ALA A 214 0.18 -19.59 5.71
N MET A 215 -1.10 -19.95 5.53
CA MET A 215 -2.21 -19.04 5.80
C MET A 215 -2.23 -18.60 7.26
N LYS A 216 -2.01 -19.50 8.21
CA LYS A 216 -1.92 -19.19 9.64
C LYS A 216 -0.78 -18.24 9.97
N LEU A 217 0.39 -18.41 9.35
CA LEU A 217 1.51 -17.47 9.50
C LEU A 217 1.16 -16.07 8.98
N LEU A 218 0.48 -16.00 7.82
CA LEU A 218 -0.01 -14.74 7.25
C LEU A 218 -1.01 -14.05 8.18
N VAL A 219 -2.02 -14.79 8.66
CA VAL A 219 -3.01 -14.27 9.61
C VAL A 219 -2.33 -13.75 10.88
N ARG A 220 -1.36 -14.49 11.43
CA ARG A 220 -0.58 -14.01 12.59
C ARG A 220 0.20 -12.73 12.30
N LEU A 221 0.83 -12.65 11.13
CA LEU A 221 1.59 -11.47 10.73
C LEU A 221 0.69 -10.24 10.59
N PHE A 222 -0.48 -10.40 9.96
CA PHE A 222 -1.37 -9.28 9.61
C PHE A 222 -2.67 -9.21 10.43
N TYR A 223 -2.74 -9.88 11.59
CA TYR A 223 -3.97 -10.01 12.37
C TYR A 223 -4.65 -8.66 12.62
N PHE A 224 -3.88 -7.66 13.06
CA PHE A 224 -4.40 -6.33 13.31
C PHE A 224 -4.81 -5.58 12.04
N ASP A 225 -4.22 -5.85 10.88
CA ASP A 225 -4.69 -5.27 9.62
C ASP A 225 -6.09 -5.80 9.26
N PHE A 226 -6.35 -7.09 9.48
CA PHE A 226 -7.69 -7.66 9.26
C PHE A 226 -8.72 -6.99 10.16
N ILE A 227 -8.43 -6.91 11.47
CA ILE A 227 -9.37 -6.37 12.46
C ILE A 227 -9.55 -4.86 12.28
N LEU A 228 -8.46 -4.08 12.24
CA LEU A 228 -8.53 -2.62 12.20
C LEU A 228 -9.19 -2.12 10.92
N PHE A 229 -8.91 -2.74 9.78
CA PHE A 229 -9.46 -2.30 8.49
C PHE A 229 -10.75 -3.03 8.09
N GLY A 230 -11.25 -3.93 8.94
CA GLY A 230 -12.49 -4.67 8.72
C GLY A 230 -12.44 -5.54 7.46
N PHE A 231 -11.34 -6.28 7.27
CA PHE A 231 -11.24 -7.34 6.26
C PHE A 231 -11.64 -8.68 6.89
N PRO A 232 -12.27 -9.58 6.13
CA PRO A 232 -12.63 -10.90 6.64
C PRO A 232 -11.37 -11.69 7.00
N LEU A 233 -11.38 -12.35 8.15
CA LEU A 233 -10.34 -13.30 8.50
C LEU A 233 -10.46 -14.54 7.60
N PRO A 234 -9.37 -15.03 7.01
CA PRO A 234 -9.35 -16.33 6.37
C PRO A 234 -9.73 -17.43 7.36
N GLU A 235 -10.50 -18.42 6.90
CA GLU A 235 -10.72 -19.64 7.67
C GLU A 235 -9.37 -20.35 7.86
N VAL A 236 -8.96 -20.47 9.11
CA VAL A 236 -7.79 -21.24 9.52
C VAL A 236 -8.29 -22.22 10.58
N GLU A 237 -7.99 -23.51 10.41
CA GLU A 237 -8.41 -24.52 11.38
C GLU A 237 -7.90 -24.14 12.79
N PRO A 238 -8.77 -24.18 13.81
CA PRO A 238 -8.31 -24.08 15.19
C PRO A 238 -7.40 -25.27 15.50
N ASN A 239 -6.25 -24.99 16.12
CA ASN A 239 -5.41 -26.04 16.70
C ASN A 239 -6.08 -26.67 17.90
#